data_AF-A0A7S2SNS0-F1
#
_entry.id   AF-A0A7S2SNS0-F1
#
_cell.length_a   1.000
_cell.length_b   1.000
_cell.length_c   1.000
_cell.angle_alpha   90.00
_cell.angle_beta   90.00
_cell.angle_gamma   90.00
#
_symmetry.space_group_name_H-M   'P 1'
#
loop_
_entity.id
_entity.type
_entity.pdbx_description
1 polymer ?
#
loop_
_entity_poly.entity_id
_entity_poly.type
_entity_poly.pdbx_seq_one_letter_code
_entity_poly.pdbx_strand_id
1 'polypeptide(L)'
;GFNIVNQVAAEVEFIRDEITHRKIMSSLTAALESGTVCGSISSLDLSDVSVDELNVSIELVKTMECKTPESTRLFNTALAVRDMRLCVLKDSKKDTNWAGVVQVTLDRAHSVGVSDIAKEELKLVQNHVDDIKISSELCTALAQGSIQGELGGAIHTSCDVERLNSALNCARTLVCKTERSKKLEKTAKVILDLRNSVAKGDWHSFEKELEKQLGVSIWGGTAPDSFHNFSEEASAEFQRLIDECRERKAQEELTGGLRQGALEGYPGKLLRSSLDVTKLTQAFNYVERIKDAVTQNTKDGALAAECVIICREALKNGGDDEEGSVFDVVGSALARLPSFDRVGMFIVPEDTKNELQLIQDHRNEYLIVQLAKESIKDGSGGAPIKVSLLETSSLTNGLRTIDGSLGGPKSEKCTDIVNACHIILDMRTALQRRDFLELQNVLDRALECTGISLLAEAE
;
A
#
# COMPACT_ATOMS: atom_id res chain seq x y z
N GLY A 1 -80.60 -12.26 59.75
CA GLY A 1 -81.38 -12.01 58.54
C GLY A 1 -80.54 -11.43 57.41
N PHE A 2 -79.98 -10.23 57.56
CA PHE A 2 -79.32 -9.48 56.47
C PHE A 2 -77.87 -9.89 56.10
N ASN A 3 -77.26 -10.85 56.80
CA ASN A 3 -75.85 -11.19 56.56
C ASN A 3 -75.65 -12.13 55.35
N ILE A 4 -76.64 -12.96 55.02
CA ILE A 4 -76.54 -13.94 53.92
C ILE A 4 -76.55 -13.25 52.55
N VAL A 5 -77.35 -12.21 52.37
CA VAL A 5 -77.45 -11.48 51.09
C VAL A 5 -76.13 -10.78 50.74
N ASN A 6 -75.45 -10.19 51.73
CA ASN A 6 -74.16 -9.54 51.53
C ASN A 6 -73.03 -10.56 51.24
N GLN A 7 -73.06 -11.72 51.90
CA GLN A 7 -72.10 -12.79 51.64
C GLN A 7 -72.26 -13.36 50.22
N VAL A 8 -73.50 -13.61 49.79
CA VAL A 8 -73.78 -14.09 48.42
C VAL A 8 -73.41 -13.04 47.38
N ALA A 9 -73.65 -11.74 47.63
CA ALA A 9 -73.24 -10.68 46.71
C ALA A 9 -71.71 -10.61 46.53
N ALA A 10 -70.95 -10.70 47.62
CA ALA A 10 -69.49 -10.72 47.58
C ALA A 10 -68.95 -11.97 46.87
N GLU A 11 -69.57 -13.14 47.07
CA GLU A 11 -69.19 -14.37 46.38
C GLU A 11 -69.49 -14.30 44.87
N VAL A 12 -70.64 -13.74 44.48
CA VAL A 12 -70.98 -13.51 43.07
C VAL A 12 -70.01 -12.52 42.41
N GLU A 13 -69.61 -11.46 43.12
CA GLU A 13 -68.61 -10.51 42.62
C GLU A 13 -67.24 -11.17 42.47
N PHE A 14 -66.81 -11.97 43.44
CA PHE A 14 -65.57 -12.73 43.37
C PHE A 14 -65.56 -13.71 42.19
N ILE A 15 -66.66 -14.45 41.96
CA ILE A 15 -66.79 -15.36 40.81
C ILE A 15 -66.75 -14.57 39.49
N ARG A 16 -67.39 -13.40 39.41
CA ARG A 16 -67.32 -12.52 38.23
C ARG A 16 -65.90 -12.04 37.97
N ASP A 17 -65.17 -11.69 39.02
CA ASP A 17 -63.78 -11.24 38.93
C ASP A 17 -62.86 -12.37 38.47
N GLU A 18 -63.06 -13.59 38.98
CA GLU A 18 -62.32 -14.78 38.56
C GLU A 18 -62.61 -15.15 37.09
N ILE A 19 -63.87 -15.11 36.65
CA ILE A 19 -64.25 -15.35 35.24
C ILE A 19 -63.61 -14.29 34.34
N THR A 20 -63.66 -13.02 34.76
CA THR A 20 -63.03 -11.90 34.05
C THR A 20 -61.53 -12.09 33.96
N HIS A 21 -60.87 -12.43 35.07
CA HIS A 21 -59.44 -12.72 35.11
C HIS A 21 -59.07 -13.85 34.15
N ARG A 22 -59.75 -15.00 34.19
CA ARG A 22 -59.49 -16.12 33.28
C ARG A 22 -59.66 -15.74 31.82
N LYS A 23 -60.68 -14.95 31.51
CA LYS A 23 -60.94 -14.47 30.14
C LYS A 23 -59.85 -13.54 29.63
N ILE A 24 -59.39 -12.62 30.49
CA ILE A 24 -58.24 -11.74 30.19
C ILE A 24 -57.00 -12.59 29.92
N MET A 25 -56.70 -13.55 30.80
CA MET A 25 -55.53 -14.41 30.67
C MET A 25 -55.57 -15.25 29.39
N SER A 26 -56.69 -15.92 29.10
CA SER A 26 -56.82 -16.76 27.90
C SER A 26 -56.75 -15.94 26.61
N SER A 27 -57.40 -14.78 26.56
CA SER A 27 -57.43 -13.92 25.36
C SER A 27 -56.05 -13.34 25.05
N LEU A 28 -55.37 -12.78 26.06
CA LEU A 28 -54.05 -12.19 25.86
C LEU A 28 -52.99 -13.24 25.57
N THR A 29 -53.07 -14.43 26.19
CA THR A 29 -52.15 -15.53 25.92
C THR A 29 -52.27 -15.99 24.48
N ALA A 30 -53.50 -16.27 24.01
CA ALA A 30 -53.74 -16.67 22.63
C ALA A 30 -53.25 -15.61 21.63
N ALA A 31 -53.52 -14.32 21.91
CA ALA A 31 -53.08 -13.23 21.04
C ALA A 31 -51.56 -13.05 21.02
N LEU A 32 -50.87 -13.24 22.15
CA LEU A 32 -49.41 -13.19 22.23
C LEU A 32 -48.76 -14.35 21.47
N GLU A 33 -49.35 -15.54 21.52
CA GLU A 33 -48.88 -16.73 20.80
C GLU A 33 -49.15 -16.63 19.28
N SER A 34 -50.21 -15.93 18.88
CA SER A 34 -50.52 -15.65 17.47
C SER A 34 -49.59 -14.59 16.87
N GLY A 35 -49.28 -14.69 15.57
CA GLY A 35 -48.61 -13.63 14.82
C GLY A 35 -47.23 -13.23 15.32
N THR A 36 -46.47 -14.17 15.90
CA THR A 36 -45.16 -13.96 16.51
C THR A 36 -44.07 -13.68 15.46
N VAL A 37 -43.06 -12.90 15.85
CA VAL A 37 -41.81 -12.79 15.07
C VAL A 37 -41.04 -14.10 15.15
N CYS A 38 -40.76 -14.69 13.99
CA CYS A 38 -40.00 -15.93 13.86
C CYS A 38 -38.77 -15.74 12.94
N GLY A 39 -38.02 -16.81 12.69
CA GLY A 39 -36.82 -16.79 11.85
C GLY A 39 -35.50 -16.84 12.62
N SER A 40 -34.45 -16.23 12.07
CA SER A 40 -33.09 -16.27 12.63
C SER A 40 -32.54 -14.88 12.94
N ILE A 41 -31.56 -14.83 13.85
CA ILE A 41 -30.79 -13.61 14.15
C ILE A 41 -30.02 -13.25 12.88
N SER A 42 -30.55 -12.31 12.09
CA SER A 42 -30.05 -11.74 10.81
C SER A 42 -31.09 -11.81 9.69
N SER A 43 -32.10 -12.66 9.83
CA SER A 43 -33.16 -12.85 8.85
C SER A 43 -34.45 -13.19 9.58
N LEU A 44 -35.05 -12.17 10.20
CA LEU A 44 -36.38 -12.29 10.77
C LEU A 44 -37.38 -12.57 9.65
N ASP A 45 -38.26 -13.53 9.90
CA ASP A 45 -39.39 -13.80 9.02
C ASP A 45 -40.59 -12.99 9.50
N LEU A 46 -41.04 -12.10 8.63
CA LEU A 46 -42.11 -11.14 8.92
C LEU A 46 -43.41 -11.48 8.19
N SER A 47 -43.47 -12.59 7.42
CA SER A 47 -44.66 -12.93 6.63
C SER A 47 -45.90 -13.17 7.49
N ASP A 48 -45.69 -13.78 8.66
CA ASP A 48 -46.74 -14.24 9.55
C ASP A 48 -46.93 -13.29 10.75
N VAL A 49 -46.14 -12.21 10.84
CA VAL A 49 -46.21 -11.27 11.95
C VAL A 49 -47.49 -10.44 11.83
N SER A 50 -48.36 -10.57 12.83
CA SER A 50 -49.61 -9.82 12.91
C SER A 50 -49.82 -9.24 14.30
N VAL A 51 -50.51 -8.10 14.33
CA VAL A 51 -50.90 -7.39 15.55
C VAL A 51 -52.41 -7.33 15.72
N ASP A 52 -53.19 -7.92 14.82
CA ASP A 52 -54.65 -7.78 14.80
C ASP A 52 -55.31 -8.45 16.00
N GLU A 53 -54.96 -9.70 16.30
CA GLU A 53 -55.47 -10.43 17.47
C GLU A 53 -55.04 -9.77 18.79
N LEU A 54 -53.83 -9.19 18.82
CA LEU A 54 -53.34 -8.40 19.96
C LEU A 54 -54.18 -7.13 20.13
N ASN A 55 -54.47 -6.40 19.06
CA ASN A 55 -55.31 -5.21 19.11
C ASN A 55 -56.71 -5.53 19.63
N VAL A 56 -57.34 -6.58 19.11
CA VAL A 56 -58.68 -7.03 19.55
C VAL A 56 -58.66 -7.41 21.04
N SER A 57 -57.66 -8.18 21.47
CA SER A 57 -57.55 -8.61 22.88
C SER A 57 -57.23 -7.45 23.82
N ILE A 58 -56.38 -6.51 23.42
CA ILE A 58 -56.05 -5.31 24.21
C ILE A 58 -57.30 -4.45 24.42
N GLU A 59 -58.10 -4.21 23.37
CA GLU A 59 -59.35 -3.44 23.51
C GLU A 59 -60.37 -4.16 24.39
N LEU A 60 -60.48 -5.49 24.29
CA LEU A 60 -61.32 -6.29 25.18
C LEU A 60 -60.92 -6.12 26.65
N VAL A 61 -59.63 -6.21 26.97
CA VAL A 61 -59.12 -6.10 28.34
C VAL A 61 -59.33 -4.69 28.92
N LYS A 62 -59.22 -3.64 28.11
CA LYS A 62 -59.54 -2.28 28.53
C LYS A 62 -60.98 -2.13 29.03
N THR A 63 -61.93 -2.91 28.50
CA THR A 63 -63.33 -2.89 28.96
C THR A 63 -63.57 -3.68 30.24
N MET A 64 -62.65 -4.59 30.61
CA MET A 64 -62.83 -5.55 31.70
C MET A 64 -62.08 -5.20 32.99
N GLU A 65 -61.10 -4.30 32.92
CA GLU A 65 -60.19 -3.89 34.00
C GLU A 65 -59.32 -5.03 34.57
N CYS A 66 -58.01 -4.78 34.68
CA CYS A 66 -57.08 -5.75 35.29
C CYS A 66 -57.08 -5.63 36.82
N LYS A 67 -57.69 -6.60 37.51
CA LYS A 67 -57.76 -6.62 38.98
C LYS A 67 -56.61 -7.34 39.67
N THR A 68 -55.81 -8.15 38.95
CA THR A 68 -54.69 -8.89 39.54
C THR A 68 -53.34 -8.39 39.00
N PRO A 69 -52.25 -8.52 39.78
CA PRO A 69 -50.90 -8.17 39.30
C PRO A 69 -50.50 -8.98 38.06
N GLU A 70 -50.93 -10.24 37.97
CA GLU A 70 -50.64 -11.12 36.85
C GLU A 70 -51.33 -10.66 35.56
N SER A 71 -52.63 -10.34 35.61
CA SER A 71 -53.34 -9.84 34.42
C SER A 71 -52.83 -8.47 33.99
N THR A 72 -52.44 -7.62 34.95
CA THR A 72 -51.80 -6.32 34.68
C THR A 72 -50.46 -6.51 33.95
N ARG A 73 -49.63 -7.44 34.42
CA ARG A 73 -48.34 -7.77 33.80
C ARG A 73 -48.51 -8.32 32.37
N LEU A 74 -49.47 -9.21 32.17
CA LEU A 74 -49.76 -9.78 30.85
C LEU A 74 -50.30 -8.72 29.88
N PHE A 75 -51.15 -7.81 30.36
CA PHE A 75 -51.65 -6.69 29.57
C PHE A 75 -50.52 -5.73 29.14
N ASN A 76 -49.64 -5.36 30.07
CA ASN A 76 -48.46 -4.54 29.75
C ASN A 76 -47.51 -5.25 28.78
N THR A 77 -47.36 -6.57 28.91
CA THR A 77 -46.60 -7.40 27.97
C THR A 77 -47.21 -7.33 26.57
N ALA A 78 -48.53 -7.48 26.44
CA ALA A 78 -49.24 -7.39 25.16
C ALA A 78 -49.08 -6.02 24.49
N LEU A 79 -49.16 -4.93 25.26
CA LEU A 79 -48.90 -3.58 24.75
C LEU A 79 -47.45 -3.42 24.24
N ALA A 80 -46.48 -3.94 24.98
CA ALA A 80 -45.07 -3.86 24.61
C ALA A 80 -44.76 -4.68 23.34
N VAL A 81 -45.25 -5.92 23.27
CA VAL A 81 -45.08 -6.80 22.09
C VAL A 81 -45.78 -6.23 20.87
N ARG A 82 -47.01 -5.71 21.01
CA ARG A 82 -47.70 -5.05 19.90
C ARG A 82 -46.87 -3.90 19.32
N ASP A 83 -46.36 -3.01 20.18
CA ASP A 83 -45.60 -1.84 19.72
C ASP A 83 -44.27 -2.26 19.09
N MET A 84 -43.60 -3.27 19.65
CA MET A 84 -42.41 -3.88 19.05
C MET A 84 -42.72 -4.47 17.67
N ARG A 85 -43.77 -5.30 17.54
CA ARG A 85 -44.19 -5.89 16.25
C ARG A 85 -44.55 -4.82 15.23
N LEU A 86 -45.23 -3.74 15.64
CA LEU A 86 -45.51 -2.58 14.78
C LEU A 86 -44.22 -1.89 14.30
N CYS A 87 -43.21 -1.75 15.16
CA CYS A 87 -41.92 -1.19 14.77
C CYS A 87 -41.14 -2.12 13.84
N VAL A 88 -41.16 -3.43 14.08
CA VAL A 88 -40.54 -4.43 13.21
C VAL A 88 -41.23 -4.47 11.85
N LEU A 89 -42.56 -4.46 11.80
CA LEU A 89 -43.35 -4.44 10.55
C LEU A 89 -43.21 -3.14 9.76
N LYS A 90 -42.91 -2.03 10.42
CA LYS A 90 -42.61 -0.76 9.74
C LYS A 90 -41.29 -0.82 8.95
N ASP A 91 -40.51 -1.89 9.05
CA ASP A 91 -39.28 -2.02 8.28
C ASP A 91 -39.54 -2.26 6.79
N SER A 92 -39.05 -1.34 5.98
CA SER A 92 -38.93 -1.51 4.53
C SER A 92 -37.51 -1.21 4.07
N LYS A 93 -36.49 -1.82 4.67
CA LYS A 93 -35.13 -1.94 4.08
C LYS A 93 -34.40 -0.62 3.76
N LYS A 94 -34.93 0.55 4.14
CA LYS A 94 -34.43 1.87 3.72
C LYS A 94 -34.17 2.85 4.85
N ASP A 95 -34.68 2.59 6.05
CA ASP A 95 -34.57 3.54 7.16
C ASP A 95 -33.36 3.18 8.03
N THR A 96 -32.31 4.01 7.98
CA THR A 96 -31.04 3.78 8.70
C THR A 96 -31.20 3.79 10.22
N ASN A 97 -32.36 4.21 10.73
CA ASN A 97 -32.64 4.30 12.18
C ASN A 97 -33.59 3.21 12.70
N TRP A 98 -33.91 2.19 11.91
CA TRP A 98 -34.86 1.14 12.33
C TRP A 98 -34.48 0.48 13.66
N ALA A 99 -33.21 0.07 13.80
CA ALA A 99 -32.70 -0.58 15.00
C ALA A 99 -32.84 0.29 16.27
N GLY A 100 -32.64 1.61 16.13
CA GLY A 100 -32.80 2.56 17.24
C GLY A 100 -34.25 2.66 17.71
N VAL A 101 -35.21 2.70 16.77
CA VAL A 101 -36.64 2.76 17.10
C VAL A 101 -37.11 1.47 17.78
N VAL A 102 -36.70 0.30 17.29
CA VAL A 102 -37.04 -0.98 17.92
C VAL A 102 -36.43 -1.08 19.31
N GLN A 103 -35.17 -0.64 19.51
CA GLN A 103 -34.53 -0.66 20.82
C GLN A 103 -35.33 0.11 21.88
N VAL A 104 -35.89 1.28 21.53
CA VAL A 104 -36.75 2.05 22.46
C VAL A 104 -37.98 1.24 22.91
N THR A 105 -38.57 0.46 22.00
CA THR A 105 -39.72 -0.40 22.36
C THR A 105 -39.32 -1.58 23.24
N LEU A 106 -38.14 -2.16 23.00
CA LEU A 106 -37.58 -3.26 23.81
C LEU A 106 -37.21 -2.79 25.22
N ASP A 107 -36.58 -1.62 25.35
CA ASP A 107 -36.22 -1.03 26.65
C ASP A 107 -37.47 -0.79 27.50
N ARG A 108 -38.54 -0.28 26.87
CA ARG A 108 -39.84 -0.12 27.53
C ARG A 108 -40.44 -1.49 27.93
N ALA A 109 -40.31 -2.52 27.09
CA ALA A 109 -40.75 -3.87 27.44
C ALA A 109 -40.01 -4.41 28.67
N HIS A 110 -38.69 -4.24 28.74
CA HIS A 110 -37.89 -4.65 29.89
C HIS A 110 -38.29 -3.93 31.18
N SER A 111 -38.68 -2.65 31.10
CA SER A 111 -39.08 -1.86 32.27
C SER A 111 -40.37 -2.34 32.96
N VAL A 112 -41.28 -3.00 32.24
CA VAL A 112 -42.60 -3.41 32.75
C VAL A 112 -42.67 -4.85 33.27
N GLY A 113 -41.57 -5.62 33.18
CA GLY A 113 -41.51 -7.00 33.67
C GLY A 113 -42.32 -7.98 32.81
N VAL A 114 -41.79 -8.34 31.65
CA VAL A 114 -42.47 -9.15 30.63
C VAL A 114 -42.85 -10.57 31.11
N SER A 115 -44.05 -11.04 30.72
CA SER A 115 -44.50 -12.43 30.85
C SER A 115 -43.61 -13.41 30.08
N ASP A 116 -43.48 -14.65 30.58
CA ASP A 116 -42.65 -15.71 29.99
C ASP A 116 -43.02 -16.03 28.53
N ILE A 117 -44.31 -15.92 28.19
CA ILE A 117 -44.84 -16.19 26.84
C ILE A 117 -44.15 -15.34 25.76
N ALA A 118 -43.78 -14.10 26.07
CA ALA A 118 -43.18 -13.17 25.12
C ALA A 118 -41.65 -13.12 25.19
N LYS A 119 -41.02 -13.83 26.15
CA LYS A 119 -39.57 -13.71 26.39
C LYS A 119 -38.73 -14.16 25.20
N GLU A 120 -39.09 -15.26 24.56
CA GLU A 120 -38.32 -15.78 23.43
C GLU A 120 -38.45 -14.88 22.20
N GLU A 121 -39.64 -14.36 21.92
CA GLU A 121 -39.85 -13.39 20.83
C GLU A 121 -39.05 -12.10 21.06
N LEU A 122 -39.16 -11.49 22.25
CA LEU A 122 -38.40 -10.28 22.57
C LEU A 122 -36.89 -10.52 22.54
N LYS A 123 -36.43 -11.67 23.01
CA LYS A 123 -35.02 -12.06 22.97
C LYS A 123 -34.53 -12.26 21.53
N LEU A 124 -35.33 -12.86 20.65
CA LEU A 124 -35.00 -13.00 19.24
C LEU A 124 -34.84 -11.61 18.59
N VAL A 125 -35.79 -10.72 18.81
CA VAL A 125 -35.76 -9.36 18.25
C VAL A 125 -34.60 -8.54 18.83
N GLN A 126 -34.36 -8.60 20.15
CA GLN A 126 -33.20 -7.97 20.79
C GLN A 126 -31.88 -8.47 20.20
N ASN A 127 -31.73 -9.79 20.06
CA ASN A 127 -30.54 -10.37 19.46
C ASN A 127 -30.32 -9.92 18.01
N HIS A 128 -31.40 -9.74 17.24
CA HIS A 128 -31.32 -9.25 15.88
C HIS A 128 -30.91 -7.77 15.81
N VAL A 129 -31.49 -6.93 16.67
CA VAL A 129 -31.10 -5.51 16.80
C VAL A 129 -29.64 -5.38 17.23
N ASP A 130 -29.20 -6.18 18.21
CA ASP A 130 -27.81 -6.25 18.65
C ASP A 130 -26.87 -6.61 17.50
N ASP A 131 -27.21 -7.64 16.71
CA ASP A 131 -26.38 -8.10 15.59
C ASP A 131 -26.26 -7.06 14.47
N ILE A 132 -27.36 -6.34 14.17
CA ILE A 132 -27.34 -5.21 13.24
C ILE A 132 -26.42 -4.10 13.75
N LYS A 133 -26.54 -3.75 15.04
CA LYS A 133 -25.71 -2.71 15.66
C LYS A 133 -24.23 -3.08 15.63
N ILE A 134 -23.87 -4.29 16.06
CA ILE A 134 -22.49 -4.80 16.01
C ILE A 134 -21.95 -4.75 14.57
N SER A 135 -22.71 -5.28 13.62
CA SER A 135 -22.28 -5.35 12.22
C SER A 135 -22.09 -3.96 11.63
N SER A 136 -23.03 -3.04 11.87
CA SER A 136 -22.93 -1.65 11.39
C SER A 136 -21.72 -0.93 11.97
N GLU A 137 -21.52 -0.99 13.29
CA GLU A 137 -20.38 -0.34 13.96
C GLU A 137 -19.04 -0.88 13.47
N LEU A 138 -18.90 -2.20 13.33
CA LEU A 138 -17.68 -2.83 12.82
C LEU A 138 -17.44 -2.46 11.34
N CYS A 139 -18.47 -2.52 10.49
CA CYS A 139 -18.35 -2.13 9.07
C CYS A 139 -17.93 -0.65 8.93
N THR A 140 -18.56 0.25 9.69
CA THR A 140 -18.20 1.68 9.67
C THR A 140 -16.77 1.91 10.17
N ALA A 141 -16.36 1.26 11.25
CA ALA A 141 -15.02 1.39 11.81
C ALA A 141 -13.91 0.83 10.90
N LEU A 142 -14.19 -0.27 10.21
CA LEU A 142 -13.31 -0.83 9.18
C LEU A 142 -13.18 0.15 8.01
N ALA A 143 -14.29 0.67 7.49
CA ALA A 143 -14.27 1.56 6.32
C ALA A 143 -13.59 2.92 6.57
N GLN A 144 -13.88 3.58 7.70
CA GLN A 144 -13.50 5.00 7.89
C GLN A 144 -12.13 5.23 8.54
N GLY A 145 -11.51 4.20 9.12
CA GLY A 145 -10.22 4.32 9.82
C GLY A 145 -9.01 3.79 9.07
N SER A 146 -9.15 3.55 7.76
CA SER A 146 -8.10 2.95 6.93
C SER A 146 -6.89 3.88 6.76
N ILE A 147 -5.73 3.28 6.54
CA ILE A 147 -4.47 4.00 6.29
C ILE A 147 -4.60 4.88 5.04
N GLN A 148 -4.18 6.14 5.15
CA GLN A 148 -4.16 7.11 4.06
C GLN A 148 -2.72 7.40 3.59
N GLY A 149 -2.58 8.03 2.42
CA GLY A 149 -1.28 8.34 1.80
C GLY A 149 -1.06 7.65 0.45
N GLU A 150 0.02 8.01 -0.24
CA GLU A 150 0.47 7.28 -1.42
C GLU A 150 1.17 5.97 -1.00
N LEU A 151 1.24 4.98 -1.89
CA LEU A 151 1.98 3.75 -1.61
C LEU A 151 3.47 4.06 -1.36
N GLY A 152 4.04 3.48 -0.32
CA GLY A 152 5.39 3.79 0.18
C GLY A 152 5.47 5.06 1.03
N GLY A 153 4.40 5.87 1.03
CA GLY A 153 4.26 7.13 1.75
C GLY A 153 3.10 7.12 2.75
N ALA A 154 2.70 5.94 3.25
CA ALA A 154 1.60 5.81 4.19
C ALA A 154 1.76 6.74 5.41
N ILE A 155 0.71 7.49 5.71
CA ILE A 155 0.69 8.46 6.82
C ILE A 155 0.32 7.72 8.11
N HIS A 156 1.33 7.40 8.92
CA HIS A 156 1.17 6.67 10.18
C HIS A 156 0.16 7.28 11.16
N THR A 157 0.00 8.60 11.15
CA THR A 157 -0.92 9.34 12.02
C THR A 157 -2.37 9.34 11.54
N SER A 158 -2.66 8.82 10.34
CA SER A 158 -4.01 8.79 9.77
C SER A 158 -4.86 7.62 10.26
N CYS A 159 -4.25 6.62 10.90
CA CYS A 159 -4.94 5.43 11.38
C CYS A 159 -5.87 5.74 12.56
N ASP A 160 -7.19 5.62 12.37
CA ASP A 160 -8.15 5.70 13.48
C ASP A 160 -8.27 4.33 14.16
N VAL A 161 -7.51 4.19 15.25
CA VAL A 161 -7.49 3.00 16.12
C VAL A 161 -8.60 3.06 17.18
N GLU A 162 -9.00 4.27 17.60
CA GLU A 162 -9.95 4.48 18.69
C GLU A 162 -11.37 4.07 18.31
N ARG A 163 -11.80 4.40 17.08
CA ARG A 163 -13.12 4.00 16.58
C ARG A 163 -13.25 2.49 16.46
N LEU A 164 -12.21 1.81 15.96
CA LEU A 164 -12.21 0.35 15.83
C LEU A 164 -12.21 -0.35 17.19
N ASN A 165 -11.47 0.18 18.17
CA ASN A 165 -11.53 -0.28 19.56
C ASN A 165 -12.93 -0.12 20.17
N SER A 166 -13.59 1.01 19.91
CA SER A 166 -14.95 1.29 20.39
C SER A 166 -15.96 0.29 19.80
N ALA A 167 -15.87 0.03 18.49
CA ALA A 167 -16.71 -0.97 17.82
C ALA A 167 -16.47 -2.40 18.35
N LEU A 168 -15.21 -2.77 18.59
CA LEU A 168 -14.88 -4.07 19.20
C LEU A 168 -15.39 -4.20 20.65
N ASN A 169 -15.37 -3.11 21.43
CA ASN A 169 -15.95 -3.11 22.77
C ASN A 169 -17.48 -3.24 22.74
N CYS A 170 -18.15 -2.64 21.75
CA CYS A 170 -19.57 -2.86 21.48
C CYS A 170 -19.84 -4.34 21.18
N ALA A 171 -19.07 -4.96 20.29
CA ALA A 171 -19.17 -6.38 19.95
C ALA A 171 -18.97 -7.32 21.16
N ARG A 172 -17.99 -7.01 22.02
CA ARG A 172 -17.75 -7.76 23.28
C ARG A 172 -18.90 -7.65 24.27
N THR A 173 -19.54 -6.48 24.35
CA THR A 173 -20.63 -6.21 25.30
C THR A 173 -21.92 -6.91 24.87
N LEU A 174 -22.24 -6.88 23.58
CA LEU A 174 -23.50 -7.42 23.04
C LEU A 174 -23.40 -8.90 22.61
N VAL A 175 -22.17 -9.41 22.47
CA VAL A 175 -21.80 -10.77 22.05
C VAL A 175 -22.25 -11.09 20.62
N CYS A 176 -21.30 -11.40 19.73
CA CYS A 176 -21.57 -11.79 18.35
C CYS A 176 -22.28 -13.15 18.28
N LYS A 177 -23.53 -13.17 17.80
CA LYS A 177 -24.35 -14.39 17.73
C LYS A 177 -24.37 -15.02 16.34
N THR A 178 -24.11 -14.24 15.29
CA THR A 178 -24.14 -14.71 13.89
C THR A 178 -22.75 -14.98 13.36
N GLU A 179 -22.63 -15.83 12.34
CA GLU A 179 -21.34 -16.09 11.68
C GLU A 179 -20.80 -14.83 11.00
N ARG A 180 -21.67 -13.97 10.49
CA ARG A 180 -21.28 -12.68 9.91
C ARG A 180 -20.64 -11.77 10.96
N SER A 181 -21.29 -11.54 12.10
CA SER A 181 -20.74 -10.65 13.14
C SER A 181 -19.47 -11.21 13.78
N LYS A 182 -19.37 -12.53 13.97
CA LYS A 182 -18.12 -13.19 14.41
C LYS A 182 -16.99 -13.00 13.41
N LYS A 183 -17.27 -13.15 12.11
CA LYS A 183 -16.29 -12.96 11.04
C LYS A 183 -15.82 -11.50 10.96
N LEU A 184 -16.73 -10.54 11.11
CA LEU A 184 -16.42 -9.11 11.22
C LEU A 184 -15.55 -8.82 12.45
N GLU A 185 -15.92 -9.34 13.62
CA GLU A 185 -15.16 -9.15 14.86
C GLU A 185 -13.73 -9.70 14.75
N LYS A 186 -13.57 -10.91 14.20
CA LYS A 186 -12.25 -11.50 13.93
C LYS A 186 -11.43 -10.62 13.00
N THR A 187 -12.04 -10.14 11.91
CA THR A 187 -11.39 -9.28 10.92
C THR A 187 -10.97 -7.95 11.53
N ALA A 188 -11.85 -7.31 12.30
CA ALA A 188 -11.58 -6.06 13.00
C ALA A 188 -10.44 -6.18 14.02
N LYS A 189 -10.31 -7.32 14.73
CA LYS A 189 -9.16 -7.56 15.63
C LYS A 189 -7.83 -7.57 14.87
N VAL A 190 -7.78 -8.28 13.74
CA VAL A 190 -6.56 -8.34 12.93
C VAL A 190 -6.22 -6.95 12.37
N ILE A 191 -7.18 -6.25 11.80
CA ILE A 191 -6.98 -4.88 11.29
C ILE A 191 -6.54 -3.93 12.40
N LEU A 192 -7.06 -4.07 13.63
CA LEU A 192 -6.63 -3.28 14.77
C LEU A 192 -5.15 -3.51 15.10
N ASP A 193 -4.70 -4.77 15.16
CA ASP A 193 -3.31 -5.11 15.45
C ASP A 193 -2.36 -4.59 14.34
N LEU A 194 -2.80 -4.68 13.09
CA LEU A 194 -2.09 -4.13 11.92
C LEU A 194 -2.01 -2.60 11.97
N ARG A 195 -3.12 -1.89 12.22
CA ARG A 195 -3.15 -0.43 12.37
C ARG A 195 -2.28 0.03 13.54
N ASN A 196 -2.27 -0.69 14.66
CA ASN A 196 -1.41 -0.40 15.80
C ASN A 196 0.08 -0.52 15.46
N SER A 197 0.46 -1.51 14.66
CA SER A 197 1.85 -1.70 14.24
C SER A 197 2.29 -0.59 13.27
N VAL A 198 1.42 -0.22 12.32
CA VAL A 198 1.65 0.91 11.41
C VAL A 198 1.75 2.22 12.17
N ALA A 199 0.88 2.47 13.15
CA ALA A 199 0.90 3.69 13.96
C ALA A 199 2.19 3.84 14.78
N LYS A 200 2.80 2.72 15.19
CA LYS A 200 4.10 2.70 15.88
C LYS A 200 5.30 2.80 14.93
N GLY A 201 5.08 2.69 13.62
CA GLY A 201 6.14 2.59 12.61
C GLY A 201 6.93 1.28 12.63
N ASP A 202 6.43 0.25 13.33
CA ASP A 202 7.09 -1.06 13.44
C ASP A 202 6.62 -2.00 12.33
N TRP A 203 7.20 -1.81 11.15
CA TRP A 203 6.87 -2.59 9.95
C TRP A 203 7.31 -4.04 10.01
N HIS A 204 8.35 -4.34 10.80
CA HIS A 204 8.82 -5.71 10.94
C HIS A 204 7.82 -6.55 11.75
N SER A 205 7.31 -6.01 12.86
CA SER A 205 6.23 -6.66 13.61
C SER A 205 4.94 -6.76 12.79
N PHE A 206 4.64 -5.73 11.99
CA PHE A 206 3.51 -5.73 11.06
C PHE A 206 3.59 -6.89 10.06
N GLU A 207 4.72 -7.04 9.36
CA GLU A 207 4.95 -8.10 8.37
C GLU A 207 4.72 -9.48 8.99
N LYS A 208 5.34 -9.71 10.15
CA LYS A 208 5.25 -11.00 10.84
C LYS A 208 3.82 -11.34 11.24
N GLU A 209 3.05 -10.37 11.72
CA GLU A 209 1.64 -10.61 12.07
C GLU A 209 0.80 -10.83 10.81
N LEU A 210 1.05 -10.09 9.74
CA LEU A 210 0.34 -10.26 8.48
C LEU A 210 0.59 -11.66 7.86
N GLU A 211 1.83 -12.12 7.80
CA GLU A 211 2.17 -13.47 7.31
C GLU A 211 1.55 -14.56 8.19
N LYS A 212 1.55 -14.38 9.51
CA LYS A 212 0.90 -15.30 10.46
C LYS A 212 -0.60 -15.40 10.24
N GLN A 213 -1.27 -14.29 9.92
CA GLN A 213 -2.73 -14.28 9.71
C GLN A 213 -3.12 -14.80 8.32
N LEU A 214 -2.30 -14.54 7.30
CA LEU A 214 -2.55 -15.01 5.93
C LEU A 214 -2.08 -16.45 5.70
N GLY A 215 -1.16 -16.97 6.53
CA GLY A 215 -0.57 -18.30 6.41
C GLY A 215 0.34 -18.47 5.19
N VAL A 216 0.69 -17.36 4.53
CA VAL A 216 1.47 -17.31 3.29
C VAL A 216 2.42 -16.11 3.34
N SER A 217 3.52 -16.20 2.61
CA SER A 217 4.43 -15.07 2.48
C SER A 217 3.83 -13.99 1.57
N ILE A 218 3.89 -12.74 2.02
CA ILE A 218 3.37 -11.57 1.29
C ILE A 218 4.24 -11.17 0.09
N TRP A 219 5.40 -11.82 -0.06
CA TRP A 219 6.41 -11.53 -1.07
C TRP A 219 6.16 -12.19 -2.43
N GLY A 220 5.14 -13.05 -2.55
CA GLY A 220 4.69 -13.61 -3.83
C GLY A 220 3.92 -12.60 -4.69
N GLY A 221 3.87 -12.81 -6.01
CA GLY A 221 3.26 -11.86 -6.97
C GLY A 221 1.72 -11.82 -6.97
N THR A 222 1.05 -12.91 -6.60
CA THR A 222 -0.42 -12.94 -6.50
C THR A 222 -0.87 -12.60 -5.08
N ALA A 223 -1.92 -11.79 -4.95
CA ALA A 223 -2.62 -11.65 -3.69
C ALA A 223 -3.08 -13.04 -3.23
N PRO A 224 -2.94 -13.39 -1.94
CA PRO A 224 -3.32 -14.70 -1.50
C PRO A 224 -4.84 -14.86 -1.55
N ASP A 225 -5.31 -15.97 -2.11
CA ASP A 225 -6.73 -16.37 -2.10
C ASP A 225 -7.28 -16.55 -0.66
N SER A 226 -6.43 -16.46 0.37
CA SER A 226 -6.75 -16.75 1.77
C SER A 226 -7.63 -15.71 2.47
N PHE A 227 -8.11 -14.66 1.77
CA PHE A 227 -9.05 -13.70 2.35
C PHE A 227 -10.44 -14.27 2.64
N HIS A 228 -10.76 -15.51 2.22
CA HIS A 228 -12.05 -16.13 2.49
C HIS A 228 -12.44 -16.18 3.98
N ASN A 229 -11.45 -16.19 4.88
CA ASN A 229 -11.66 -16.18 6.33
C ASN A 229 -11.93 -14.79 6.92
N PHE A 230 -11.79 -13.73 6.12
CA PHE A 230 -11.96 -12.33 6.52
C PHE A 230 -13.15 -11.68 5.81
N SER A 231 -13.71 -10.65 6.44
CA SER A 231 -14.86 -9.94 5.88
C SER A 231 -14.45 -9.14 4.64
N GLU A 232 -15.36 -9.04 3.66
CA GLU A 232 -15.10 -8.34 2.40
C GLU A 232 -14.85 -6.85 2.62
N GLU A 233 -15.42 -6.28 3.69
CA GLU A 233 -15.27 -4.87 4.06
C GLU A 233 -13.82 -4.48 4.36
N ALA A 234 -12.96 -5.43 4.75
CA ALA A 234 -11.55 -5.18 5.01
C ALA A 234 -10.62 -5.56 3.83
N SER A 235 -11.15 -6.16 2.76
CA SER A 235 -10.34 -6.69 1.65
C SER A 235 -9.48 -5.62 0.97
N ALA A 236 -10.06 -4.45 0.71
CA ALA A 236 -9.35 -3.32 0.12
C ALA A 236 -8.24 -2.79 1.03
N GLU A 237 -8.47 -2.76 2.35
CA GLU A 237 -7.45 -2.33 3.32
C GLU A 237 -6.32 -3.35 3.43
N PHE A 238 -6.63 -4.65 3.49
CA PHE A 238 -5.60 -5.70 3.46
C PHE A 238 -4.76 -5.64 2.19
N GLN A 239 -5.40 -5.49 1.02
CA GLN A 239 -4.68 -5.41 -0.24
C GLN A 239 -3.74 -4.20 -0.26
N ARG A 240 -4.24 -3.03 0.14
CA ARG A 240 -3.42 -1.82 0.27
C ARG A 240 -2.25 -2.01 1.23
N LEU A 241 -2.47 -2.66 2.36
CA LEU A 241 -1.45 -2.97 3.35
C LEU A 241 -0.37 -3.92 2.83
N ILE A 242 -0.75 -4.92 2.05
CA ILE A 242 0.19 -5.82 1.36
C ILE A 242 1.02 -5.03 0.35
N ASP A 243 0.37 -4.19 -0.46
CA ASP A 243 1.04 -3.40 -1.49
C ASP A 243 2.01 -2.38 -0.87
N GLU A 244 1.64 -1.76 0.27
CA GLU A 244 2.54 -0.89 1.05
C GLU A 244 3.79 -1.64 1.54
N CYS A 245 3.64 -2.87 2.04
CA CYS A 245 4.79 -3.68 2.45
C CYS A 245 5.69 -4.05 1.28
N ARG A 246 5.09 -4.47 0.16
CA ARG A 246 5.81 -4.80 -1.08
C ARG A 246 6.59 -3.61 -1.61
N GLU A 247 5.96 -2.44 -1.62
CA GLU A 247 6.58 -1.18 -2.02
C GLU A 247 7.78 -0.87 -1.11
N ARG A 248 7.61 -0.86 0.21
CA ARG A 248 8.71 -0.55 1.15
C ARG A 248 9.88 -1.52 1.02
N LYS A 249 9.60 -2.82 0.93
CA LYS A 249 10.65 -3.82 0.73
C LYS A 249 11.35 -3.65 -0.61
N ALA A 250 10.61 -3.38 -1.68
CA ALA A 250 11.20 -3.09 -2.98
C ALA A 250 12.17 -1.90 -2.91
N GLN A 251 11.75 -0.81 -2.26
CA GLN A 251 12.59 0.36 -2.05
C GLN A 251 13.84 0.04 -1.22
N GLU A 252 13.69 -0.72 -0.13
CA GLU A 252 14.79 -1.14 0.74
C GLU A 252 15.80 -2.03 0.01
N GLU A 253 15.32 -3.07 -0.69
CA GLU A 253 16.16 -4.02 -1.44
C GLU A 253 16.86 -3.32 -2.61
N LEU A 254 16.17 -2.44 -3.34
CA LEU A 254 16.78 -1.64 -4.41
C LEU A 254 17.85 -0.71 -3.83
N THR A 255 17.55 0.04 -2.78
CA THR A 255 18.49 0.96 -2.13
C THR A 255 19.71 0.22 -1.59
N GLY A 256 19.50 -0.92 -0.93
CA GLY A 256 20.55 -1.78 -0.40
C GLY A 256 21.40 -2.41 -1.50
N GLY A 257 20.77 -2.91 -2.56
CA GLY A 257 21.43 -3.47 -3.73
C GLY A 257 22.23 -2.43 -4.52
N LEU A 258 21.73 -1.21 -4.64
CA LEU A 258 22.42 -0.10 -5.33
C LEU A 258 23.69 0.32 -4.57
N ARG A 259 23.62 0.37 -3.23
CA ARG A 259 24.78 0.67 -2.38
C ARG A 259 25.81 -0.45 -2.36
N GLN A 260 25.36 -1.71 -2.36
CA GLN A 260 26.26 -2.83 -2.35
C GLN A 260 26.90 -3.04 -3.72
N GLY A 261 28.24 -3.16 -3.74
CA GLY A 261 28.98 -3.39 -4.98
C GLY A 261 29.13 -2.16 -5.86
N ALA A 262 28.96 -0.97 -5.28
CA ALA A 262 29.20 0.31 -5.96
C ALA A 262 30.62 0.36 -6.54
N LEU A 263 30.72 0.95 -7.73
CA LEU A 263 31.98 1.20 -8.39
C LEU A 263 32.82 2.20 -7.57
N GLU A 264 34.06 1.83 -7.27
CA GLU A 264 35.03 2.70 -6.61
C GLU A 264 36.16 3.06 -7.57
N GLY A 265 36.80 4.21 -7.33
CA GLY A 265 37.96 4.68 -8.09
C GLY A 265 37.76 6.06 -8.69
N TYR A 266 38.46 6.31 -9.79
CA TYR A 266 38.39 7.54 -10.56
C TYR A 266 38.42 7.22 -12.06
N PRO A 267 37.97 8.15 -12.93
CA PRO A 267 38.02 7.94 -14.36
C PRO A 267 39.42 7.48 -14.82
N GLY A 268 39.46 6.37 -15.56
CA GLY A 268 40.69 5.76 -16.07
C GLY A 268 41.33 4.73 -15.13
N LYS A 269 40.90 4.62 -13.88
CA LYS A 269 41.35 3.59 -12.92
C LYS A 269 40.22 3.15 -11.99
N LEU A 270 39.34 2.32 -12.53
CA LEU A 270 38.23 1.74 -11.80
C LEU A 270 38.64 0.47 -11.03
N LEU A 271 38.15 0.32 -9.80
CA LEU A 271 38.35 -0.87 -8.99
C LEU A 271 37.32 -1.94 -9.34
N ARG A 272 37.58 -2.74 -10.37
CA ARG A 272 36.65 -3.80 -10.83
C ARG A 272 36.41 -4.90 -9.78
N SER A 273 37.31 -5.07 -8.81
CA SER A 273 37.19 -6.09 -7.76
C SER A 273 36.06 -5.83 -6.76
N SER A 274 35.57 -4.58 -6.65
CA SER A 274 34.43 -4.26 -5.78
C SER A 274 33.07 -4.54 -6.42
N LEU A 275 33.03 -4.86 -7.73
CA LEU A 275 31.79 -5.01 -8.48
C LEU A 275 31.04 -6.30 -8.15
N ASP A 276 29.93 -6.13 -7.43
CA ASP A 276 28.93 -7.16 -7.13
C ASP A 276 27.55 -6.69 -7.62
N VAL A 277 26.92 -7.50 -8.46
CA VAL A 277 25.56 -7.27 -8.98
C VAL A 277 24.54 -8.21 -8.35
N THR A 278 24.96 -9.18 -7.55
CA THR A 278 24.11 -10.30 -7.13
C THR A 278 22.88 -9.82 -6.35
N LYS A 279 23.07 -8.94 -5.37
CA LYS A 279 21.95 -8.39 -4.59
C LYS A 279 21.07 -7.44 -5.39
N LEU A 280 21.68 -6.62 -6.25
CA LEU A 280 20.93 -5.69 -7.09
C LEU A 280 20.05 -6.43 -8.11
N THR A 281 20.57 -7.50 -8.71
CA THR A 281 19.80 -8.38 -9.60
C THR A 281 18.66 -9.09 -8.85
N GLN A 282 18.89 -9.53 -7.61
CA GLN A 282 17.82 -10.09 -6.76
C GLN A 282 16.72 -9.06 -6.46
N ALA A 283 17.11 -7.82 -6.12
CA ALA A 283 16.19 -6.72 -5.88
C ALA A 283 15.38 -6.35 -7.14
N PHE A 284 16.04 -6.23 -8.30
CA PHE A 284 15.40 -5.97 -9.58
C PHE A 284 14.38 -7.07 -9.94
N ASN A 285 14.79 -8.35 -9.84
CA ASN A 285 13.90 -9.49 -10.08
C ASN A 285 12.73 -9.56 -9.08
N TYR A 286 12.91 -9.03 -7.87
CA TYR A 286 11.81 -8.89 -6.92
C TYR A 286 10.80 -7.85 -7.42
N VAL A 287 11.24 -6.65 -7.80
CA VAL A 287 10.36 -5.59 -8.32
C VAL A 287 9.62 -6.01 -9.58
N GLU A 288 10.29 -6.67 -10.53
CA GLU A 288 9.67 -7.17 -11.76
C GLU A 288 8.51 -8.14 -11.48
N ARG A 289 8.61 -8.95 -10.42
CA ARG A 289 7.54 -9.87 -10.00
C ARG A 289 6.32 -9.15 -9.43
N ILE A 290 6.48 -7.94 -8.90
CA ILE A 290 5.42 -7.16 -8.25
C ILE A 290 5.13 -5.83 -8.99
N LYS A 291 5.53 -5.73 -10.27
CA LYS A 291 5.48 -4.48 -11.05
C LYS A 291 4.11 -3.79 -11.09
N ASP A 292 3.02 -4.55 -10.93
CA ASP A 292 1.65 -4.01 -10.94
C ASP A 292 1.23 -3.44 -9.58
N ALA A 293 1.95 -3.77 -8.51
CA ALA A 293 1.67 -3.37 -7.12
C ALA A 293 2.60 -2.27 -6.59
N VAL A 294 3.57 -1.81 -7.39
CA VAL A 294 4.56 -0.79 -6.98
C VAL A 294 4.28 0.57 -7.61
N THR A 295 4.75 1.62 -6.95
CA THR A 295 4.62 3.00 -7.45
C THR A 295 5.48 3.24 -8.69
N GLN A 296 5.19 4.32 -9.42
CA GLN A 296 6.06 4.77 -10.51
C GLN A 296 7.48 5.07 -10.01
N ASN A 297 7.64 5.60 -8.79
CA ASN A 297 8.95 5.91 -8.22
C ASN A 297 9.81 4.64 -8.06
N THR A 298 9.22 3.55 -7.59
CA THR A 298 9.92 2.26 -7.47
C THR A 298 10.22 1.64 -8.84
N LYS A 299 9.35 1.83 -9.84
CA LYS A 299 9.63 1.42 -11.22
C LYS A 299 10.81 2.19 -11.82
N ASP A 300 10.86 3.50 -11.60
CA ASP A 300 11.98 4.34 -12.05
C ASP A 300 13.28 3.93 -11.33
N GLY A 301 13.20 3.60 -10.04
CA GLY A 301 14.32 3.02 -9.27
C GLY A 301 14.78 1.66 -9.82
N ALA A 302 13.85 0.81 -10.27
CA ALA A 302 14.17 -0.47 -10.90
C ALA A 302 14.83 -0.29 -12.28
N LEU A 303 14.40 0.70 -13.07
CA LEU A 303 15.09 1.05 -14.33
C LEU A 303 16.51 1.56 -14.07
N ALA A 304 16.71 2.36 -13.02
CA ALA A 304 18.04 2.77 -12.59
C ALA A 304 18.90 1.57 -12.18
N ALA A 305 18.35 0.66 -11.39
CA ALA A 305 19.00 -0.59 -11.02
C ALA A 305 19.38 -1.45 -12.23
N GLU A 306 18.50 -1.62 -13.21
CA GLU A 306 18.78 -2.34 -14.45
C GLU A 306 19.97 -1.74 -15.20
N CYS A 307 20.01 -0.41 -15.32
CA CYS A 307 21.11 0.29 -15.98
C CYS A 307 22.43 0.09 -15.24
N VAL A 308 22.41 0.18 -13.91
CA VAL A 308 23.60 -0.06 -13.07
C VAL A 308 24.06 -1.52 -13.20
N ILE A 309 23.14 -2.50 -13.22
CA ILE A 309 23.48 -3.92 -13.44
C ILE A 309 24.21 -4.07 -14.78
N ILE A 310 23.65 -3.56 -15.87
CA ILE A 310 24.25 -3.65 -17.21
C ILE A 310 25.64 -3.00 -17.22
N CYS A 311 25.79 -1.81 -16.63
CA CYS A 311 27.08 -1.12 -16.59
C CYS A 311 28.12 -1.89 -15.75
N ARG A 312 27.74 -2.38 -14.56
CA ARG A 312 28.64 -3.15 -13.70
C ARG A 312 29.06 -4.47 -14.35
N GLU A 313 28.14 -5.18 -15.01
CA GLU A 313 28.45 -6.42 -15.73
C GLU A 313 29.37 -6.16 -16.93
N ALA A 314 29.10 -5.11 -17.71
CA ALA A 314 29.93 -4.73 -18.84
C ALA A 314 31.35 -4.36 -18.39
N LEU A 315 31.49 -3.55 -17.34
CA LEU A 315 32.79 -3.15 -16.78
C LEU A 315 33.53 -4.31 -16.11
N LYS A 316 32.81 -5.26 -15.52
CA LYS A 316 33.40 -6.45 -14.88
C LYS A 316 33.95 -7.44 -15.91
N ASN A 317 33.24 -7.61 -17.02
CA ASN A 317 33.62 -8.55 -18.08
C ASN A 317 34.58 -7.92 -19.11
N GLY A 318 34.61 -6.60 -19.23
CA GLY A 318 35.51 -5.88 -20.12
C GLY A 318 36.97 -6.03 -19.71
N GLY A 319 37.80 -6.53 -20.62
CA GLY A 319 39.26 -6.40 -20.54
C GLY A 319 39.70 -4.99 -20.94
N ASP A 320 40.93 -4.62 -20.58
CA ASP A 320 41.51 -3.30 -20.92
C ASP A 320 41.71 -3.12 -22.44
N ASP A 321 41.64 -4.20 -23.23
CA ASP A 321 41.81 -4.22 -24.68
C ASP A 321 40.49 -4.36 -25.48
N GLU A 322 39.37 -4.68 -24.83
CA GLU A 322 38.05 -4.91 -25.48
C GLU A 322 37.07 -3.74 -25.28
N GLU A 323 37.62 -2.54 -25.05
CA GLU A 323 36.88 -1.38 -24.55
C GLU A 323 35.76 -0.88 -25.49
N GLY A 324 35.90 -1.02 -26.80
CA GLY A 324 34.94 -0.47 -27.77
C GLY A 324 33.50 -0.98 -27.59
N SER A 325 33.32 -2.30 -27.51
CA SER A 325 31.97 -2.90 -27.40
C SER A 325 31.36 -2.68 -26.02
N VAL A 326 32.18 -2.65 -24.98
CA VAL A 326 31.76 -2.43 -23.58
C VAL A 326 31.16 -1.04 -23.43
N PHE A 327 31.83 -0.01 -23.95
CA PHE A 327 31.39 1.39 -23.81
C PHE A 327 30.16 1.74 -24.66
N ASP A 328 29.91 0.99 -25.74
CA ASP A 328 28.66 1.07 -26.51
C ASP A 328 27.47 0.51 -25.73
N VAL A 329 27.67 -0.62 -25.02
CA VAL A 329 26.65 -1.20 -24.13
C VAL A 329 26.37 -0.26 -22.96
N VAL A 330 27.40 0.28 -22.31
CA VAL A 330 27.28 1.26 -21.23
C VAL A 330 26.56 2.52 -21.72
N GLY A 331 26.96 3.06 -22.87
CA GLY A 331 26.32 4.24 -23.45
C GLY A 331 24.84 4.00 -23.76
N SER A 332 24.51 2.83 -24.31
CA SER A 332 23.12 2.43 -24.58
C SER A 332 22.29 2.26 -23.31
N ALA A 333 22.88 1.76 -22.22
CA ALA A 333 22.22 1.65 -20.92
C ALA A 333 21.98 3.04 -20.31
N LEU A 334 22.98 3.91 -20.29
CA LEU A 334 22.86 5.27 -19.75
C LEU A 334 21.85 6.11 -20.54
N ALA A 335 21.73 5.92 -21.85
CA ALA A 335 20.74 6.59 -22.67
C ALA A 335 19.28 6.19 -22.38
N ARG A 336 19.04 5.05 -21.71
CA ARG A 336 17.70 4.62 -21.28
C ARG A 336 17.25 5.28 -19.98
N LEU A 337 18.19 5.83 -19.20
CA LEU A 337 17.84 6.51 -17.96
C LEU A 337 17.04 7.78 -18.27
N PRO A 338 15.97 8.07 -17.49
CA PRO A 338 15.42 9.42 -17.44
C PRO A 338 16.54 10.41 -17.11
N SER A 339 16.42 11.67 -17.51
CA SER A 339 17.42 12.70 -17.19
C SER A 339 17.83 12.61 -15.71
N PHE A 340 19.13 12.72 -15.41
CA PHE A 340 19.67 12.59 -14.05
C PHE A 340 18.94 13.47 -13.02
N ASP A 341 18.42 14.62 -13.45
CA ASP A 341 17.61 15.52 -12.61
C ASP A 341 16.27 14.90 -12.17
N ARG A 342 15.64 14.08 -13.02
CA ARG A 342 14.41 13.34 -12.67
C ARG A 342 14.70 12.17 -11.76
N VAL A 343 15.80 11.46 -12.02
CA VAL A 343 16.30 10.38 -11.15
C VAL A 343 16.68 10.95 -9.78
N GLY A 344 17.19 12.18 -9.74
CA GLY A 344 17.64 12.87 -8.54
C GLY A 344 16.55 13.32 -7.56
N MET A 345 15.29 13.37 -7.99
CA MET A 345 14.17 13.66 -7.08
C MET A 345 13.72 12.45 -6.25
N PHE A 346 14.17 11.23 -6.56
CA PHE A 346 13.67 10.01 -5.94
C PHE A 346 14.79 9.01 -5.58
N ILE A 347 14.41 7.82 -5.11
CA ILE A 347 15.11 6.73 -4.36
C ILE A 347 16.42 6.20 -4.97
N VAL A 348 17.23 7.03 -5.61
CA VAL A 348 18.59 6.70 -6.01
C VAL A 348 19.52 7.33 -4.98
N PRO A 349 20.24 6.52 -4.18
CA PRO A 349 21.25 7.01 -3.26
C PRO A 349 22.21 7.97 -3.95
N GLU A 350 22.67 9.00 -3.24
CA GLU A 350 23.65 9.96 -3.80
C GLU A 350 24.92 9.23 -4.28
N ASP A 351 25.32 8.16 -3.58
CA ASP A 351 26.43 7.29 -3.96
C ASP A 351 26.21 6.65 -5.34
N THR A 352 24.98 6.29 -5.68
CA THR A 352 24.65 5.72 -7.00
C THR A 352 24.67 6.78 -8.09
N LYS A 353 24.30 8.04 -7.79
CA LYS A 353 24.47 9.14 -8.74
C LYS A 353 25.95 9.39 -9.01
N ASN A 354 26.77 9.38 -7.97
CA ASN A 354 28.22 9.50 -8.08
C ASN A 354 28.81 8.34 -8.89
N GLU A 355 28.33 7.12 -8.68
CA GLU A 355 28.71 5.95 -9.47
C GLU A 355 28.34 6.11 -10.95
N LEU A 356 27.11 6.50 -11.27
CA LEU A 356 26.68 6.70 -12.66
C LEU A 356 27.45 7.84 -13.33
N GLN A 357 27.75 8.93 -12.60
CA GLN A 357 28.60 10.00 -13.10
C GLN A 357 30.03 9.51 -13.34
N LEU A 358 30.58 8.71 -12.44
CA LEU A 358 31.91 8.10 -12.59
C LEU A 358 31.96 7.18 -13.83
N ILE A 359 30.91 6.38 -14.07
CA ILE A 359 30.79 5.53 -15.27
C ILE A 359 30.72 6.38 -16.54
N GLN A 360 29.92 7.46 -16.53
CA GLN A 360 29.79 8.39 -17.65
C GLN A 360 31.12 9.09 -17.94
N ASP A 361 31.82 9.56 -16.91
CA ASP A 361 33.13 10.21 -17.04
C ASP A 361 34.16 9.22 -17.60
N HIS A 362 34.18 7.98 -17.07
CA HIS A 362 35.08 6.96 -17.58
C HIS A 362 34.81 6.60 -19.04
N ARG A 363 33.53 6.51 -19.45
CA ARG A 363 33.15 6.34 -20.84
C ARG A 363 33.59 7.52 -21.71
N ASN A 364 33.40 8.74 -21.22
CA ASN A 364 33.81 9.95 -21.95
C ASN A 364 35.33 9.95 -22.14
N GLU A 365 36.12 9.55 -21.14
CA GLU A 365 37.57 9.43 -21.29
C GLU A 365 37.98 8.44 -22.37
N TYR A 366 37.33 7.27 -22.42
CA TYR A 366 37.57 6.32 -23.49
C TYR A 366 37.31 6.94 -24.87
N LEU A 367 36.17 7.64 -25.02
CA LEU A 367 35.82 8.32 -26.26
C LEU A 367 36.80 9.46 -26.60
N ILE A 368 37.29 10.20 -25.61
CA ILE A 368 38.33 11.22 -25.80
C ILE A 368 39.59 10.58 -26.35
N VAL A 369 40.03 9.44 -25.78
CA VAL A 369 41.23 8.73 -26.25
C VAL A 369 41.05 8.22 -27.69
N GLN A 370 39.91 7.61 -28.01
CA GLN A 370 39.63 7.14 -29.38
C GLN A 370 39.58 8.30 -30.37
N LEU A 371 38.84 9.35 -30.05
CA LEU A 371 38.71 10.53 -30.91
C LEU A 371 40.05 11.25 -31.10
N ALA A 372 40.87 11.33 -30.05
CA ALA A 372 42.23 11.85 -30.11
C ALA A 372 43.11 11.02 -31.06
N LYS A 373 43.11 9.69 -30.91
CA LYS A 373 43.85 8.78 -31.79
C LYS A 373 43.42 8.88 -33.24
N GLU A 374 42.12 8.85 -33.51
CA GLU A 374 41.56 9.01 -34.86
C GLU A 374 41.93 10.37 -35.46
N SER A 375 41.79 11.45 -34.67
CA SER A 375 42.13 12.81 -35.11
C SER A 375 43.63 13.03 -35.34
N ILE A 376 44.50 12.33 -34.62
CA ILE A 376 45.95 12.33 -34.86
C ILE A 376 46.27 11.50 -36.11
N LYS A 377 45.63 10.34 -36.30
CA LYS A 377 45.84 9.51 -37.49
C LYS A 377 45.43 10.24 -38.76
N ASP A 378 44.27 10.90 -38.71
CA ASP A 378 43.73 11.72 -39.78
C ASP A 378 44.58 13.01 -39.91
N GLY A 379 45.16 13.22 -41.09
CA GLY A 379 46.00 14.40 -41.35
C GLY A 379 47.46 14.28 -40.90
N SER A 380 47.96 13.07 -40.61
CA SER A 380 49.39 12.81 -40.33
C SER A 380 50.33 13.14 -41.49
N GLY A 381 49.81 13.34 -42.70
CA GLY A 381 50.62 13.65 -43.90
C GLY A 381 51.39 12.45 -44.47
N GLY A 382 51.27 11.27 -43.86
CA GLY A 382 51.97 10.03 -44.22
C GLY A 382 53.45 10.01 -43.83
N ALA A 383 54.11 8.87 -44.05
CA ALA A 383 55.56 8.72 -43.91
C ALA A 383 56.19 8.53 -45.31
N PRO A 384 57.05 9.45 -45.82
CA PRO A 384 57.51 10.70 -45.21
C PRO A 384 56.44 11.81 -45.18
N ILE A 385 56.54 12.72 -44.21
CA ILE A 385 55.56 13.80 -43.99
C ILE A 385 55.45 14.70 -45.22
N LYS A 386 54.25 14.73 -45.82
CA LYS A 386 53.92 15.68 -46.90
C LYS A 386 53.13 16.83 -46.32
N VAL A 387 53.73 18.03 -46.28
CA VAL A 387 53.10 19.26 -45.74
C VAL A 387 51.75 19.55 -46.41
N SER A 388 51.59 19.24 -47.70
CA SER A 388 50.33 19.42 -48.45
C SER A 388 49.19 18.50 -48.02
N LEU A 389 49.50 17.42 -47.27
CA LEU A 389 48.52 16.45 -46.77
C LEU A 389 48.30 16.60 -45.26
N LEU A 390 48.96 17.57 -44.61
CA LEU A 390 48.69 17.87 -43.21
C LEU A 390 47.32 18.52 -43.09
N GLU A 391 46.44 17.90 -42.30
CA GLU A 391 45.12 18.43 -42.01
C GLU A 391 45.01 18.82 -40.54
N THR A 392 44.54 20.04 -40.29
CA THR A 392 44.33 20.60 -38.95
C THR A 392 42.86 20.66 -38.56
N SER A 393 41.93 20.59 -39.53
CA SER A 393 40.48 20.65 -39.33
C SER A 393 39.96 19.51 -38.46
N SER A 394 40.31 18.26 -38.78
CA SER A 394 39.86 17.08 -38.03
C SER A 394 40.29 17.13 -36.57
N LEU A 395 41.57 17.45 -36.30
CA LEU A 395 42.11 17.58 -34.95
C LEU A 395 41.53 18.78 -34.19
N THR A 396 41.31 19.92 -34.85
CA THR A 396 40.63 21.07 -34.24
C THR A 396 39.19 20.76 -33.87
N ASN A 397 38.45 20.07 -34.74
CA ASN A 397 37.06 19.66 -34.48
C ASN A 397 36.98 18.59 -33.39
N GLY A 398 37.94 17.65 -33.39
CA GLY A 398 38.09 16.64 -32.34
C GLY A 398 38.27 17.29 -30.97
N LEU A 399 39.24 18.20 -30.84
CA LEU A 399 39.50 18.95 -29.60
C LEU A 399 38.27 19.77 -29.15
N ARG A 400 37.59 20.45 -30.07
CA ARG A 400 36.32 21.15 -29.74
C ARG A 400 35.23 20.22 -29.23
N THR A 401 35.15 19.00 -29.78
CA THR A 401 34.17 18.00 -29.35
C THR A 401 34.52 17.44 -27.97
N ILE A 402 35.82 17.26 -27.70
CA ILE A 402 36.35 16.86 -26.38
C ILE A 402 35.97 17.90 -25.32
N ASP A 403 36.26 19.17 -25.56
CA ASP A 403 35.99 20.24 -24.60
C ASP A 403 34.49 20.53 -24.44
N GLY A 404 33.74 20.47 -25.54
CA GLY A 404 32.31 20.80 -25.56
C GLY A 404 31.40 19.65 -25.14
N SER A 405 31.38 18.59 -25.94
CA SER A 405 30.39 17.50 -25.80
C SER A 405 30.79 16.43 -24.78
N LEU A 406 32.09 16.19 -24.58
CA LEU A 406 32.59 15.16 -23.66
C LEU A 406 32.99 15.71 -22.29
N GLY A 407 32.97 17.03 -22.10
CA GLY A 407 33.22 17.69 -20.81
C GLY A 407 34.70 17.77 -20.40
N GLY A 408 35.61 17.56 -21.36
CA GLY A 408 37.06 17.60 -21.18
C GLY A 408 37.65 16.37 -20.47
N PRO A 409 38.99 16.24 -20.43
CA PRO A 409 39.66 15.15 -19.72
C PRO A 409 39.49 15.27 -18.20
N LYS A 410 39.25 14.14 -17.51
CA LYS A 410 39.11 14.09 -16.04
C LYS A 410 40.29 13.40 -15.34
N SER A 411 41.00 12.52 -16.05
CA SER A 411 42.17 11.79 -15.59
C SER A 411 43.45 12.42 -16.13
N GLU A 412 44.53 12.20 -15.38
CA GLU A 412 45.87 12.64 -15.75
C GLU A 412 46.28 12.08 -17.13
N LYS A 413 46.04 10.77 -17.36
CA LYS A 413 46.32 10.12 -18.64
C LYS A 413 45.55 10.76 -19.80
N CYS A 414 44.27 11.05 -19.62
CA CYS A 414 43.46 11.68 -20.66
C CYS A 414 43.92 13.13 -20.91
N THR A 415 44.27 13.86 -19.85
CA THR A 415 44.80 15.23 -19.92
C THR A 415 46.10 15.26 -20.70
N ASP A 416 47.01 14.32 -20.44
CA ASP A 416 48.27 14.16 -21.16
C ASP A 416 48.06 13.91 -22.65
N ILE A 417 47.08 13.06 -23.01
CA ILE A 417 46.74 12.78 -24.41
C ILE A 417 46.16 14.02 -25.10
N VAL A 418 45.26 14.75 -24.45
CA VAL A 418 44.69 15.98 -24.99
C VAL A 418 45.76 17.06 -25.16
N ASN A 419 46.68 17.19 -24.19
CA ASN A 419 47.83 18.09 -24.30
C ASN A 419 48.74 17.71 -25.48
N ALA A 420 49.00 16.42 -25.69
CA ALA A 420 49.73 15.94 -26.85
C ALA A 420 49.00 16.27 -28.17
N CYS A 421 47.67 16.13 -28.23
CA CYS A 421 46.87 16.56 -29.38
C CYS A 421 47.04 18.06 -29.68
N HIS A 422 47.02 18.93 -28.65
CA HIS A 422 47.27 20.36 -28.83
C HIS A 422 48.66 20.64 -29.39
N ILE A 423 49.69 19.97 -28.87
CA ILE A 423 51.07 20.11 -29.36
C ILE A 423 51.17 19.66 -30.82
N ILE A 424 50.59 18.52 -31.19
CA ILE A 424 50.54 18.03 -32.56
C ILE A 424 49.81 19.03 -33.48
N LEU A 425 48.72 19.64 -33.02
CA LEU A 425 48.00 20.66 -33.77
C LEU A 425 48.87 21.91 -34.02
N ASP A 426 49.57 22.38 -33.00
CA ASP A 426 50.50 23.52 -33.10
C ASP A 426 51.63 23.21 -34.10
N MET A 427 52.22 22.01 -34.02
CA MET A 427 53.25 21.55 -34.96
C MET A 427 52.74 21.52 -36.40
N ARG A 428 51.57 20.94 -36.64
CA ARG A 428 50.95 20.88 -37.98
C ARG A 428 50.71 22.29 -38.52
N THR A 429 50.24 23.19 -37.67
CA THR A 429 49.96 24.58 -38.03
C THR A 429 51.25 25.34 -38.39
N ALA A 430 52.32 25.18 -37.60
CA ALA A 430 53.63 25.76 -37.88
C ALA A 430 54.23 25.23 -39.19
N LEU A 431 54.15 23.91 -39.42
CA LEU A 431 54.60 23.27 -40.66
C LEU A 431 53.83 23.76 -41.89
N GLN A 432 52.50 23.88 -41.81
CA GLN A 432 51.68 24.42 -42.89
C GLN A 432 52.06 25.88 -43.23
N ARG A 433 52.38 26.69 -42.21
CA ARG A 433 52.86 28.07 -42.38
C ARG A 433 54.33 28.17 -42.80
N ARG A 434 55.08 27.07 -42.73
CA ARG A 434 56.53 26.99 -42.92
C ARG A 434 57.31 27.87 -41.93
N ASP A 435 56.79 27.99 -40.71
CA ASP A 435 57.42 28.73 -39.61
C ASP A 435 58.27 27.77 -38.75
N PHE A 436 59.55 27.64 -39.10
CA PHE A 436 60.44 26.70 -38.44
C PHE A 436 60.87 27.13 -37.04
N LEU A 437 60.85 28.44 -36.75
CA LEU A 437 61.16 28.94 -35.41
C LEU A 437 60.03 28.57 -34.44
N GLU A 438 58.78 28.77 -34.86
CA GLU A 438 57.63 28.35 -34.06
C GLU A 438 57.58 26.84 -33.90
N LEU A 439 57.87 26.08 -34.97
CA LEU A 439 57.98 24.63 -34.88
C LEU A 439 59.02 24.18 -33.84
N GLN A 440 60.18 24.83 -33.79
CA GLN A 440 61.21 24.55 -32.80
C GLN A 440 60.72 24.85 -31.37
N ASN A 441 60.07 26.00 -31.15
CA ASN A 441 59.48 26.33 -29.85
C ASN A 441 58.44 25.30 -29.40
N VAL A 442 57.61 24.81 -30.33
CA VAL A 442 56.61 23.77 -30.05
C VAL A 442 57.30 22.43 -29.73
N LEU A 443 58.36 22.07 -30.44
CA LEU A 443 59.18 20.89 -30.16
C LEU A 443 59.84 20.95 -28.77
N ASP A 444 60.37 22.11 -28.38
CA ASP A 444 60.98 22.28 -27.06
C ASP A 444 59.93 22.09 -25.96
N ARG A 445 58.72 22.67 -26.11
CA ARG A 445 57.58 22.42 -25.19
C ARG A 445 57.15 20.95 -25.20
N ALA A 446 57.18 20.29 -26.36
CA ALA A 446 56.82 18.88 -26.51
C ALA A 446 57.76 17.98 -25.70
N LEU A 447 59.07 18.25 -25.74
CA LEU A 447 60.08 17.50 -24.99
C LEU A 447 59.93 17.64 -23.47
N GLU A 448 59.35 18.75 -23.01
CA GLU A 448 59.03 18.98 -21.59
C GLU A 448 57.71 18.32 -21.15
N CYS A 449 56.82 17.97 -22.09
CA CYS A 449 55.55 17.32 -21.81
C CYS A 449 55.70 15.79 -21.67
N THR A 450 55.64 15.30 -20.43
CA THR A 450 55.64 13.86 -20.09
C THR A 450 54.56 13.06 -20.84
N GLY A 451 53.43 13.68 -21.18
CA GLY A 451 52.31 13.03 -21.87
C GLY A 451 52.61 12.51 -23.28
N ILE A 452 53.57 13.09 -24.01
CA ILE A 452 53.91 12.65 -25.36
C ILE A 452 54.58 11.26 -25.32
N SER A 453 55.39 11.00 -24.30
CA SER A 453 56.06 9.70 -24.11
C SER A 453 55.10 8.55 -23.79
N LEU A 454 53.85 8.84 -23.42
CA LEU A 454 52.83 7.85 -23.08
C LEU A 454 51.99 7.42 -24.29
N LEU A 455 52.07 8.14 -25.41
CA LEU A 455 51.43 7.76 -26.67
C LEU A 455 52.43 6.95 -27.50
N ALA A 456 52.34 5.63 -27.43
CA ALA A 456 53.14 4.72 -28.27
C ALA A 456 52.98 4.95 -29.79
N GLU A 457 51.96 5.73 -30.19
CA GLU A 457 51.65 6.12 -31.57
C GLU A 457 52.05 7.59 -31.88
N ALA A 458 52.52 8.36 -30.88
CA ALA A 458 53.03 9.72 -31.07
C ALA A 458 54.55 9.81 -31.25
N GLU A 459 55.29 8.80 -30.76
CA GLU A 459 56.63 8.46 -31.31
C GLU A 459 56.50 8.04 -32.77
#